data_AF-A0A4Y9YAD2-F1
#
_entry.id   AF-A0A4Y9YAD2-F1
#
_cell.length_a   1.000
_cell.length_b   1.000
_cell.length_c   1.000
_cell.angle_alpha   90.00
_cell.angle_beta   90.00
_cell.angle_gamma   90.00
#
_symmetry.space_group_name_H-M   'P 1'
#
loop_
_entity.id
_entity.type
_entity.pdbx_description
1 polymer ?
#
loop_
_entity_poly.entity_id
_entity_poly.type
_entity_poly.pdbx_seq_one_letter_code
_entity_poly.pdbx_strand_id
1 'polypeptide(L)'
;SLSSLPFCSITLLHCDCKTRSSRDVHTPTQTYRKTDAQVLQTFSHSLFTAPESAAALDDVVAKHDGLAPDAVFLCAGKSVPKFFLEYTDEELAQGMDYGYWCQAWTARVRVFSCARMRVQVCSRRAPGSDAADGPTTTHGQDRLRVLDTRAHDAPRIRLLLLYGIGVHIFFPPSMLGASLDEEKKTQPRITARLEEDDTPLTAEQAAAALLKGVRKGQFQITGNFITDLFRVSSREASPRNGWLLDGLLDLVSYIAVPIWSSGVDRQIRAHSEEHMHYLSERGVIPPPPSGN
;
A
#
# COMPACT_ATOMS: atom_id res chain seq x y z
N SER A 1 -4.71 0.56 21.85
CA SER A 1 -4.19 1.89 22.21
C SER A 1 -2.70 1.96 21.92
N LEU A 2 -2.22 3.05 21.29
CA LEU A 2 -0.79 3.34 21.08
C LEU A 2 -0.01 3.45 22.39
N SER A 3 -0.70 3.74 23.50
CA SER A 3 -0.14 3.83 24.86
C SER A 3 0.41 2.51 25.43
N SER A 4 0.17 1.37 24.78
CA SER A 4 0.70 0.07 25.21
C SER A 4 1.88 -0.40 24.36
N LEU A 5 2.46 0.49 23.56
CA LEU A 5 3.72 0.30 22.84
C LEU A 5 4.76 1.21 23.49
N PRO A 6 6.03 0.77 23.64
CA PRO A 6 7.06 1.56 24.31
C PRO A 6 7.61 2.66 23.37
N PHE A 7 6.73 3.46 22.77
CA PHE A 7 7.10 4.55 21.88
C PHE A 7 6.99 5.87 22.65
N CYS A 8 8.10 6.62 22.75
CA CYS A 8 8.13 7.90 23.47
C CYS A 8 7.49 9.04 22.67
N SER A 9 7.43 8.93 21.34
CA SER A 9 6.81 9.92 20.45
C SER A 9 6.24 9.25 19.19
N ILE A 10 5.16 9.82 18.65
CA ILE A 10 4.57 9.41 17.37
C ILE A 10 4.45 10.65 16.49
N THR A 11 5.25 10.70 15.44
CA THR A 11 5.23 11.78 14.47
C THR A 11 4.56 11.32 13.17
N LEU A 12 3.50 12.00 12.77
CA LEU A 12 2.82 11.76 11.51
C LEU A 12 3.43 12.66 10.44
N LEU A 13 4.17 12.06 9.52
CA LEU A 13 4.58 12.73 8.29
C LEU A 13 3.43 12.60 7.28
N HIS A 14 2.81 13.74 6.94
CA HIS A 14 1.81 13.80 5.89
C HIS A 14 2.44 14.39 4.63
N CYS A 15 2.32 13.68 3.51
CA CYS A 15 2.65 14.23 2.21
C CYS A 15 1.41 14.97 1.69
N ASP A 16 1.47 16.30 1.64
CA ASP A 16 0.40 17.11 1.06
C ASP A 16 0.37 16.88 -0.46
N CYS A 17 -0.71 16.24 -0.92
CA CYS A 17 -0.79 15.65 -2.25
C CYS A 17 -1.65 16.49 -3.21
N LYS A 18 -2.32 17.56 -2.73
CA LYS A 18 -3.29 18.30 -3.56
C LYS A 18 -2.71 19.50 -4.29
N THR A 19 -1.60 20.07 -3.86
CA THR A 19 -0.90 21.11 -4.63
C THR A 19 0.59 21.08 -4.30
N ARG A 20 1.45 21.45 -5.26
CA ARG A 20 2.84 21.89 -5.02
C ARG A 20 2.91 23.18 -4.14
N SER A 21 1.88 23.45 -3.34
CA SER A 21 1.67 24.67 -2.57
C SER A 21 1.28 24.29 -1.14
N SER A 22 2.05 24.78 -0.19
CA SER A 22 2.04 24.48 1.24
C SER A 22 0.84 25.06 2.02
N ARG A 23 -0.39 25.03 1.50
CA ARG A 23 -1.53 25.71 2.12
C ARG A 23 -2.79 24.86 2.14
N ASP A 24 -2.87 23.99 3.13
CA ASP A 24 -3.92 24.01 4.18
C ASP A 24 -3.96 22.65 4.90
N VAL A 25 -3.03 22.46 5.86
CA VAL A 25 -3.12 21.35 6.82
C VAL A 25 -4.17 21.75 7.85
N HIS A 26 -5.42 21.35 7.62
CA HIS A 26 -6.47 21.49 8.62
C HIS A 26 -6.06 20.74 9.88
N THR A 27 -6.08 21.39 11.04
CA THR A 27 -5.61 20.89 12.33
C THR A 27 -6.72 20.12 13.06
N PRO A 28 -6.62 18.79 13.26
CA PRO A 28 -7.35 18.14 14.34
C PRO A 28 -6.40 17.30 15.21
N THR A 29 -5.21 17.80 15.55
CA THR A 29 -4.27 17.02 16.38
C THR A 29 -4.67 16.97 17.85
N GLN A 30 -5.29 18.02 18.40
CA GLN A 30 -5.68 17.99 19.82
C GLN A 30 -6.80 16.98 20.12
N THR A 31 -7.70 16.72 19.16
CA THR A 31 -8.88 15.86 19.35
C THR A 31 -8.52 14.40 19.70
N TYR A 32 -7.34 13.93 19.27
CA TYR A 32 -6.90 12.54 19.49
C TYR A 32 -5.88 12.38 20.61
N ARG A 33 -5.50 13.48 21.29
CA ARG A 33 -4.58 13.43 22.43
C ARG A 33 -5.21 12.62 23.57
N LYS A 34 -4.46 11.65 24.12
CA LYS A 34 -4.92 10.81 25.25
C LYS A 34 -4.39 11.25 26.59
N THR A 35 -3.21 11.86 26.63
CA THR A 35 -2.56 12.31 27.87
C THR A 35 -1.89 13.66 27.66
N ASP A 36 -1.75 14.43 28.74
CA ASP A 36 -1.09 15.75 28.69
C ASP A 36 0.43 15.65 28.47
N ALA A 37 1.03 14.48 28.65
CA ALA A 37 2.42 14.24 28.27
C ALA A 37 2.59 13.99 26.76
N GLN A 38 1.51 13.63 26.04
CA GLN A 38 1.60 13.32 24.61
C GLN A 38 1.75 14.61 23.80
N VAL A 39 2.81 14.66 22.99
CA VAL A 39 3.06 15.74 22.02
C VAL A 39 2.69 15.24 20.62
N LEU A 40 1.85 15.99 19.91
CA LEU A 40 1.43 15.69 18.54
C LEU A 40 1.87 16.84 17.64
N GLN A 41 2.63 16.50 16.60
CA GLN A 41 3.18 17.46 15.64
C GLN A 41 2.86 17.00 14.21
N THR A 42 2.72 17.98 13.32
CA THR A 42 2.40 17.77 11.90
C THR A 42 3.35 18.57 11.05
N PHE A 43 3.89 17.93 10.03
CA PHE A 43 4.79 18.54 9.05
C PHE A 43 4.24 18.28 7.65
N SER A 44 4.48 19.21 6.73
CA SER A 44 4.08 19.09 5.33
C SER A 44 5.33 19.13 4.46
N HIS A 45 5.66 17.99 3.85
CA HIS A 45 6.80 17.84 2.95
C HIS A 45 6.42 17.00 1.74
N SER A 46 7.06 17.28 0.60
CA SER A 46 7.13 16.33 -0.51
C SER A 46 8.05 15.17 -0.13
N LEU A 47 7.75 13.97 -0.62
CA LEU A 47 8.55 12.75 -0.38
C LEU A 47 9.02 12.10 -1.68
N PHE A 48 8.87 12.78 -2.82
CA PHE A 48 9.19 12.20 -4.14
C PHE A 48 10.68 12.14 -4.45
N THR A 49 11.50 12.86 -3.68
CA THR A 49 12.94 12.90 -3.88
C THR A 49 13.68 12.64 -2.58
N ALA A 50 14.89 12.09 -2.68
CA ALA A 50 15.72 11.83 -1.51
C ALA A 50 16.00 13.08 -0.64
N PRO A 51 16.32 14.27 -1.21
CA PRO A 51 16.56 15.46 -0.40
C PRO A 51 15.31 15.97 0.33
N GLU A 52 14.14 15.91 -0.30
CA GLU A 52 12.89 16.33 0.35
C GLU A 52 12.49 15.37 1.47
N SER A 53 12.65 14.05 1.26
CA SER A 53 12.47 13.06 2.33
C SER A 53 13.49 13.23 3.48
N ALA A 54 14.70 13.70 3.18
CA ALA A 54 15.70 14.00 4.20
C ALA A 54 15.31 15.22 5.03
N ALA A 55 14.94 16.32 4.37
CA ALA A 55 14.45 17.52 5.03
C ALA A 55 13.23 17.23 5.93
N ALA A 56 12.31 16.38 5.47
CA ALA A 56 11.16 15.95 6.27
C ALA A 56 11.57 15.23 7.57
N LEU A 57 12.61 14.39 7.52
CA LEU A 57 13.12 13.71 8.71
C LEU A 57 13.92 14.66 9.61
N ASP A 58 14.72 15.55 9.04
CA ASP A 58 15.54 16.50 9.78
C ASP A 58 14.66 17.45 10.61
N ASP A 59 13.54 17.92 10.06
CA ASP A 59 12.57 18.75 10.80
C ASP A 59 11.93 18.00 11.97
N VAL A 60 11.64 16.70 11.79
CA VAL A 60 11.13 15.84 12.86
C VAL A 60 12.18 15.66 13.96
N VAL A 61 13.44 15.39 13.59
CA VAL A 61 14.55 15.18 14.53
C VAL A 61 14.86 16.46 15.30
N ALA A 62 14.91 17.60 14.62
CA ALA A 62 15.18 18.91 15.22
C ALA A 62 14.13 19.29 16.28
N LYS A 63 12.87 18.85 16.11
CA LYS A 63 11.78 19.09 17.06
C LYS A 63 11.67 18.07 18.19
N HIS A 64 12.40 16.96 18.11
CA HIS A 64 12.46 15.91 19.13
C HIS A 64 13.84 15.87 19.81
N ASP A 65 14.39 17.02 20.18
CA ASP A 65 15.66 17.15 20.91
C ASP A 65 16.85 16.45 20.22
N GLY A 66 16.82 16.37 18.89
CA GLY A 66 17.84 15.66 18.11
C GLY A 66 17.71 14.13 18.16
N LEU A 67 16.70 13.60 18.85
CA LEU A 67 16.39 12.18 18.88
C LEU A 67 15.60 11.79 17.66
N ALA A 68 16.01 10.68 17.06
CA ALA A 68 15.35 10.19 15.88
C ALA A 68 14.22 9.19 16.23
N PRO A 69 13.13 9.13 15.42
CA PRO A 69 11.90 8.41 15.76
C PRO A 69 12.04 6.90 16.09
N ASP A 70 11.42 6.39 17.14
CA ASP A 70 11.44 4.94 17.46
C ASP A 70 10.81 4.06 16.36
N ALA A 71 9.76 4.59 15.71
CA ALA A 71 9.03 3.93 14.65
C ALA A 71 8.66 4.92 13.54
N VAL A 72 8.66 4.45 12.29
CA VAL A 72 8.22 5.22 11.13
C VAL A 72 7.16 4.42 10.37
N PHE A 73 6.02 5.07 10.12
CA PHE A 73 4.92 4.52 9.33
C PHE A 73 4.88 5.20 7.97
N LEU A 74 5.15 4.43 6.91
CA LEU A 74 5.17 4.92 5.54
C LEU A 74 3.78 4.73 4.92
N CYS A 75 2.87 5.65 5.22
CA CYS A 75 1.46 5.56 4.80
C CYS A 75 1.10 6.40 3.58
N ALA A 76 2.02 7.25 3.11
CA ALA A 76 1.79 8.12 1.96
C ALA A 76 1.77 7.29 0.66
N GLY A 77 0.66 7.39 -0.07
CA GLY A 77 0.46 6.74 -1.35
C GLY A 77 -0.93 7.05 -1.90
N LYS A 78 -1.09 6.91 -3.21
CA LYS A 78 -2.37 6.99 -3.90
C LYS A 78 -2.42 5.99 -5.05
N SER A 79 -3.62 5.57 -5.41
CA SER A 79 -3.87 4.81 -6.64
C SER A 79 -4.87 5.57 -7.51
N VAL A 80 -4.73 5.41 -8.81
CA VAL A 80 -5.63 5.96 -9.83
C VAL A 80 -5.94 4.83 -10.81
N PRO A 81 -6.88 3.94 -10.47
CA PRO A 81 -7.17 2.77 -11.30
C PRO A 81 -7.77 3.19 -12.63
N LYS A 82 -7.25 2.63 -13.72
CA LYS A 82 -7.65 2.80 -15.12
C LYS A 82 -7.25 1.56 -15.91
N PHE A 83 -7.83 1.31 -17.09
CA PHE A 83 -7.33 0.23 -17.93
C PHE A 83 -5.89 0.51 -18.37
N PHE A 84 -5.07 -0.54 -18.51
CA PHE A 84 -3.64 -0.41 -18.80
C PHE A 84 -3.35 0.47 -20.03
N LEU A 85 -4.16 0.34 -21.09
CA LEU A 85 -4.02 1.09 -22.34
C LEU A 85 -4.38 2.57 -22.21
N GLU A 86 -5.00 2.99 -21.11
CA GLU A 86 -5.41 4.37 -20.89
C GLU A 86 -4.37 5.19 -20.11
N TYR A 87 -3.35 4.55 -19.54
CA TYR A 87 -2.30 5.28 -18.86
C TYR A 87 -1.37 5.96 -19.86
N THR A 88 -1.06 7.21 -19.58
CA THR A 88 0.09 7.90 -20.18
C THR A 88 1.40 7.43 -19.55
N ASP A 89 2.52 7.64 -20.25
CA ASP A 89 3.86 7.35 -19.73
C ASP A 89 4.12 8.10 -18.41
N GLU A 90 3.66 9.35 -18.32
CA GLU A 90 3.76 10.16 -17.10
C GLU A 90 2.93 9.61 -15.95
N GLU A 91 1.71 9.11 -16.22
CA GLU A 91 0.88 8.49 -15.18
C GLU A 91 1.45 7.15 -14.71
N LEU A 92 2.08 6.37 -15.60
CA LEU A 92 2.82 5.16 -15.24
C LEU A 92 3.99 5.50 -14.30
N ALA A 93 4.79 6.50 -14.65
CA ALA A 93 5.92 6.96 -13.84
C ALA A 93 5.45 7.53 -12.49
N GLN A 94 4.44 8.40 -12.51
CA GLN A 94 3.85 8.98 -11.30
C GLN A 94 3.29 7.89 -10.38
N GLY A 95 2.72 6.83 -10.95
CA GLY A 95 2.34 5.66 -10.17
C GLY A 95 3.48 5.13 -9.30
N MET A 96 4.66 4.91 -9.89
CA MET A 96 5.84 4.46 -9.15
C MET A 96 6.29 5.45 -8.08
N ASP A 97 6.16 6.74 -8.36
CA ASP A 97 6.46 7.79 -7.38
C ASP A 97 5.61 7.66 -6.12
N TYR A 98 4.31 7.46 -6.27
CA TYR A 98 3.37 7.36 -5.15
C TYR A 98 3.43 6.03 -4.40
N GLY A 99 3.55 4.91 -5.11
CA GLY A 99 3.43 3.60 -4.47
C GLY A 99 4.76 2.93 -4.12
N TYR A 100 5.89 3.42 -4.64
CA TYR A 100 7.21 2.87 -4.33
C TYR A 100 8.20 3.94 -3.87
N TRP A 101 8.54 4.92 -4.72
CA TRP A 101 9.66 5.83 -4.46
C TRP A 101 9.46 6.68 -3.22
N CYS A 102 8.26 7.23 -3.00
CA CYS A 102 7.91 7.97 -1.80
C CYS A 102 8.27 7.22 -0.51
N GLN A 103 7.97 5.92 -0.48
CA GLN A 103 8.28 5.05 0.65
C GLN A 103 9.77 4.69 0.67
N ALA A 104 10.37 4.38 -0.47
CA ALA A 104 11.77 3.99 -0.59
C ALA A 104 12.74 5.12 -0.19
N TRP A 105 12.48 6.36 -0.61
CA TRP A 105 13.29 7.53 -0.23
C TRP A 105 13.24 7.80 1.26
N THR A 106 12.03 7.83 1.82
CA THR A 106 11.81 8.00 3.27
C THR A 106 12.46 6.88 4.07
N ALA A 107 12.32 5.63 3.63
CA ALA A 107 12.99 4.49 4.24
C ALA A 107 14.52 4.60 4.15
N ARG A 108 15.06 5.00 3.01
CA ARG A 108 16.51 5.11 2.79
C ARG A 108 17.14 6.14 3.72
N VAL A 109 16.64 7.38 3.72
CA VAL A 109 17.12 8.46 4.61
C VAL A 109 17.14 7.98 6.06
N ARG A 110 16.08 7.26 6.47
CA ARG A 110 15.96 6.76 7.82
C ARG A 110 17.03 5.74 8.21
N VAL A 111 17.59 4.96 7.27
CA VAL A 111 18.54 3.87 7.61
C VAL A 111 19.77 4.49 8.26
N PHE A 112 20.15 5.66 7.77
CA PHE A 112 21.30 6.41 8.25
C PHE A 112 21.08 7.06 9.62
N SER A 113 19.83 7.09 10.13
CA SER A 113 19.48 7.93 11.29
C SER A 113 18.91 7.19 12.51
N CYS A 114 18.60 5.88 12.49
CA CYS A 114 18.24 5.11 13.73
C CYS A 114 18.23 3.59 13.63
N ALA A 115 18.24 3.01 14.83
CA ALA A 115 17.82 1.65 15.15
C ALA A 115 16.36 1.61 15.67
N ARG A 116 15.49 0.78 15.04
CA ARG A 116 14.70 -0.29 15.71
C ARG A 116 13.43 -0.72 14.96
N MET A 117 12.64 0.15 14.32
CA MET A 117 11.39 -0.31 13.70
C MET A 117 10.89 0.53 12.50
N ARG A 118 10.50 -0.15 11.42
CA ARG A 118 9.86 0.41 10.23
C ARG A 118 8.59 -0.33 9.93
N VAL A 119 7.55 0.43 9.63
CA VAL A 119 6.28 -0.11 9.17
C VAL A 119 5.98 0.50 7.82
N GLN A 120 6.18 -0.28 6.77
CA GLN A 120 5.75 0.09 5.43
C GLN A 120 4.27 -0.28 5.30
N VAL A 121 3.43 0.71 4.98
CA VAL A 121 2.02 0.46 4.67
C VAL A 121 1.90 0.53 3.16
N CYS A 122 1.82 -0.63 2.51
CA CYS A 122 1.53 -0.67 1.08
C CYS A 122 0.05 -0.30 0.90
N SER A 123 -0.23 0.87 0.34
CA SER A 123 -1.59 1.27 -0.02
C SER A 123 -2.19 0.24 -0.99
N ARG A 124 -3.45 -0.13 -0.70
CA ARG A 124 -4.36 -1.08 -1.37
C ARG A 124 -3.69 -2.29 -2.05
N ARG A 125 -3.87 -3.45 -1.43
CA ARG A 125 -3.95 -4.72 -2.15
C ARG A 125 -5.42 -5.00 -2.40
N ALA A 126 -5.90 -4.87 -3.63
CA ALA A 126 -7.22 -5.36 -4.00
C ALA A 126 -7.23 -6.89 -3.77
N PRO A 127 -8.00 -7.43 -2.82
CA PRO A 127 -8.28 -8.84 -2.69
C PRO A 127 -9.11 -9.20 -3.93
N GLY A 128 -8.46 -9.85 -4.89
CA GLY A 128 -9.02 -9.89 -6.24
C GLY A 128 -7.99 -9.78 -7.37
N SER A 129 -6.70 -9.72 -7.05
CA SER A 129 -5.62 -9.46 -8.02
C SER A 129 -4.46 -10.45 -7.94
N ASP A 130 -4.71 -11.66 -7.41
CA ASP A 130 -3.67 -12.67 -7.20
C ASP A 130 -3.76 -13.82 -8.20
N ALA A 131 -3.21 -13.59 -9.38
CA ALA A 131 -2.71 -14.66 -10.23
C ALA A 131 -1.23 -14.38 -10.49
N ALA A 132 -0.36 -15.25 -9.97
CA ALA A 132 0.90 -15.50 -10.65
C ALA A 132 0.58 -15.70 -12.15
N ASP A 133 1.24 -14.90 -13.00
CA ASP A 133 1.26 -15.01 -14.47
C ASP A 133 -0.02 -14.69 -15.30
N GLY A 134 -0.94 -13.82 -14.84
CA GLY A 134 -2.08 -13.33 -15.66
C GLY A 134 -2.28 -11.80 -15.67
N PRO A 135 -2.59 -11.15 -16.83
CA PRO A 135 -2.64 -9.69 -16.97
C PRO A 135 -4.04 -9.14 -16.63
N THR A 136 -4.26 -8.77 -15.37
CA THR A 136 -5.38 -7.90 -14.98
C THR A 136 -4.91 -6.45 -15.11
N THR A 137 -5.33 -5.80 -16.18
CA THR A 137 -4.78 -4.54 -16.71
C THR A 137 -5.09 -3.29 -15.88
N THR A 138 -5.91 -3.37 -14.83
CA THR A 138 -6.44 -2.16 -14.19
C THR A 138 -5.63 -1.69 -12.96
N HIS A 139 -4.96 -2.61 -12.27
CA HIS A 139 -4.19 -2.37 -11.05
C HIS A 139 -2.73 -2.86 -11.14
N GLY A 140 -2.23 -3.07 -12.36
CA GLY A 140 -0.91 -3.67 -12.61
C GLY A 140 0.25 -2.94 -11.93
N GLN A 141 0.13 -1.63 -11.72
CA GLN A 141 1.18 -0.83 -11.07
C GLN A 141 1.28 -1.10 -9.56
N ASP A 142 0.17 -1.07 -8.82
CA ASP A 142 0.18 -1.37 -7.37
C ASP A 142 0.64 -2.81 -7.10
N ARG A 143 0.30 -3.73 -8.01
CA ARG A 143 0.71 -5.13 -7.98
C ARG A 143 2.22 -5.31 -8.22
N LEU A 144 2.78 -4.65 -9.25
CA LEU A 144 4.23 -4.71 -9.53
C LEU A 144 5.03 -4.13 -8.37
N ARG A 145 4.54 -3.05 -7.74
CA ARG A 145 5.16 -2.43 -6.55
C ARG A 145 5.25 -3.39 -5.36
N VAL A 146 4.17 -4.12 -5.06
CA VAL A 146 4.13 -5.06 -3.93
C VAL A 146 4.97 -6.32 -4.22
N LEU A 147 4.95 -6.83 -5.45
CA LEU A 147 5.77 -7.98 -5.87
C LEU A 147 7.25 -7.62 -5.92
N ASP A 148 7.63 -6.48 -6.50
CA ASP A 148 9.03 -6.00 -6.51
C ASP A 148 9.55 -5.76 -5.08
N THR A 149 8.72 -5.17 -4.21
CA THR A 149 9.10 -4.99 -2.79
C THR A 149 9.33 -6.34 -2.08
N ARG A 150 8.60 -7.40 -2.47
CA ARG A 150 8.74 -8.74 -1.86
C ARG A 150 9.85 -9.58 -2.48
N ALA A 151 9.97 -9.61 -3.80
CA ALA A 151 10.93 -10.42 -4.54
C ALA A 151 12.33 -9.80 -4.47
N HIS A 152 12.41 -8.50 -4.70
CA HIS A 152 13.67 -7.79 -4.89
C HIS A 152 14.14 -7.12 -3.60
N ASP A 153 13.21 -6.52 -2.84
CA ASP A 153 13.57 -5.81 -1.62
C ASP A 153 13.47 -6.66 -0.35
N ALA A 154 12.72 -7.76 -0.26
CA ALA A 154 12.73 -8.56 0.98
C ALA A 154 14.13 -9.09 1.35
N PRO A 155 14.98 -9.57 0.41
CA PRO A 155 16.37 -9.91 0.72
C PRO A 155 17.20 -8.70 1.16
N ARG A 156 17.00 -7.52 0.57
CA ARG A 156 17.72 -6.28 0.93
C ARG A 156 17.27 -5.68 2.25
N ILE A 157 15.97 -5.68 2.49
CA ILE A 157 15.32 -5.30 3.75
C ILE A 157 15.81 -6.23 4.86
N ARG A 158 16.04 -7.51 4.58
CA ARG A 158 16.61 -8.44 5.55
C ARG A 158 18.04 -8.07 5.96
N LEU A 159 18.81 -7.36 5.13
CA LEU A 159 20.11 -6.79 5.52
C LEU A 159 19.95 -5.71 6.61
N LEU A 160 18.78 -5.11 6.77
CA LEU A 160 18.52 -4.16 7.86
C LEU A 160 18.52 -4.82 9.25
N LEU A 161 18.39 -6.16 9.31
CA LEU A 161 18.60 -6.92 10.55
C LEU A 161 20.00 -6.72 11.12
N LEU A 162 21.02 -6.43 10.28
CA LEU A 162 22.38 -6.11 10.72
C LEU A 162 22.42 -4.89 11.64
N TYR A 163 21.45 -3.98 11.48
CA TYR A 163 21.33 -2.74 12.25
C TYR A 163 20.27 -2.84 13.35
N GLY A 164 19.73 -4.03 13.62
CA GLY A 164 18.67 -4.24 14.61
C GLY A 164 17.35 -3.55 14.25
N ILE A 165 17.10 -3.29 12.96
CA ILE A 165 15.88 -2.64 12.48
C ILE A 165 14.86 -3.71 12.08
N GLY A 166 13.71 -3.74 12.77
CA GLY A 166 12.55 -4.53 12.37
C GLY A 166 11.81 -3.86 11.22
N VAL A 167 11.40 -4.64 10.21
CA VAL A 167 10.57 -4.14 9.10
C VAL A 167 9.29 -4.94 9.05
N HIS A 168 8.18 -4.22 8.89
CA HIS A 168 6.84 -4.78 8.76
C HIS A 168 6.21 -4.22 7.47
N ILE A 169 5.50 -5.05 6.73
CA ILE A 169 4.73 -4.66 5.55
C ILE A 169 3.26 -4.94 5.81
N PHE A 170 2.42 -3.91 5.76
CA PHE A 170 0.98 -4.04 5.94
C PHE A 170 0.25 -4.07 4.59
N PHE A 171 -0.60 -5.07 4.41
CA PHE A 171 -1.54 -5.22 3.30
C PHE A 171 -2.96 -4.94 3.82
N PRO A 172 -3.35 -3.66 3.91
CA PRO A 172 -4.72 -3.33 4.28
C PRO A 172 -5.69 -3.85 3.21
N PRO A 173 -6.84 -4.43 3.62
CA PRO A 173 -7.98 -4.58 2.71
C PRO A 173 -8.54 -3.19 2.35
N SER A 174 -9.56 -3.14 1.51
CA SER A 174 -10.29 -1.91 1.20
C SER A 174 -10.63 -1.13 2.48
N MET A 175 -10.23 0.14 2.56
CA MET A 175 -10.45 0.99 3.75
C MET A 175 -11.44 2.10 3.43
N LEU A 176 -12.41 2.32 4.30
CA LEU A 176 -13.35 3.43 4.18
C LEU A 176 -12.65 4.77 4.40
N GLY A 177 -12.90 5.73 3.52
CA GLY A 177 -12.41 7.10 3.63
C GLY A 177 -12.17 7.77 2.28
N ALA A 178 -11.66 9.00 2.35
CA ALA A 178 -11.49 9.87 1.19
C ALA A 178 -10.66 9.26 0.06
N SER A 179 -9.63 8.45 0.37
CA SER A 179 -8.82 7.80 -0.67
C SER A 179 -9.63 6.80 -1.50
N LEU A 180 -10.51 6.03 -0.86
CA LEU A 180 -11.38 5.07 -1.57
C LEU A 180 -12.44 5.82 -2.40
N ASP A 181 -12.94 6.94 -1.89
CA ASP A 181 -13.92 7.77 -2.61
C ASP A 181 -13.30 8.39 -3.88
N GLU A 182 -12.05 8.84 -3.82
CA GLU A 182 -11.33 9.32 -5.01
C GLU A 182 -11.00 8.19 -5.99
N GLU A 183 -10.60 7.02 -5.48
CA GLU A 183 -10.28 5.84 -6.29
C GLU A 183 -11.49 5.33 -7.09
N LYS A 184 -12.66 5.28 -6.46
CA LYS A 184 -13.92 4.89 -7.10
C LYS A 184 -14.33 5.78 -8.26
N LYS A 185 -13.83 7.03 -8.36
CA LYS A 185 -14.17 7.94 -9.47
C LYS A 185 -13.54 7.49 -10.80
N THR A 186 -12.36 6.89 -10.76
CA THR A 186 -11.66 6.46 -11.97
C THR A 186 -11.75 4.95 -12.19
N GLN A 187 -12.11 4.19 -11.14
CA GLN A 187 -12.20 2.73 -11.18
C GLN A 187 -13.15 2.23 -12.28
N PRO A 188 -12.67 1.38 -13.21
CA PRO A 188 -13.52 0.73 -14.19
C PRO A 188 -14.61 -0.15 -13.57
N ARG A 189 -15.76 -0.21 -14.25
CA ARG A 189 -16.94 -0.97 -13.80
C ARG A 189 -16.64 -2.44 -13.55
N ILE A 190 -15.87 -3.08 -14.42
CA ILE A 190 -15.51 -4.50 -14.29
C ILE A 190 -14.68 -4.76 -13.03
N THR A 191 -13.77 -3.86 -12.65
CA THR A 191 -12.99 -4.00 -11.43
C THR A 191 -13.81 -3.74 -10.17
N ALA A 192 -14.75 -2.79 -10.21
CA ALA A 192 -15.67 -2.58 -9.10
C ALA A 192 -16.48 -3.85 -8.81
N ARG A 193 -16.91 -4.57 -9.86
CA ARG A 193 -17.63 -5.84 -9.74
C ARG A 193 -16.79 -6.96 -9.13
N LEU A 194 -15.52 -7.06 -9.52
CA LEU A 194 -14.59 -8.06 -8.99
C LEU A 194 -14.25 -7.83 -7.51
N GLU A 195 -14.39 -6.59 -7.04
CA GLU A 195 -14.13 -6.18 -5.65
C GLU A 195 -15.41 -6.15 -4.79
N GLU A 196 -16.57 -6.58 -5.28
CA GLU A 196 -17.85 -6.51 -4.53
C GLU A 196 -17.84 -7.35 -3.24
N ASP A 197 -17.13 -8.47 -3.24
CA ASP A 197 -17.04 -9.39 -2.11
C ASP A 197 -16.06 -8.92 -1.01
N ASP A 198 -15.38 -7.78 -1.23
CA ASP A 198 -14.52 -7.17 -0.22
C ASP A 198 -15.32 -6.57 0.92
N THR A 199 -15.05 -7.04 2.14
CA THR A 199 -15.51 -6.33 3.34
C THR A 199 -14.56 -5.19 3.67
N PRO A 200 -14.97 -3.92 3.53
CA PRO A 200 -14.10 -2.81 3.83
C PRO A 200 -13.90 -2.65 5.35
N LEU A 201 -12.74 -2.16 5.76
CA LEU A 201 -12.42 -1.83 7.15
C LEU A 201 -12.47 -0.31 7.37
N THR A 202 -12.76 0.12 8.60
CA THR A 202 -12.51 1.51 8.98
C THR A 202 -11.03 1.76 9.19
N ALA A 203 -10.59 3.02 9.12
CA ALA A 203 -9.20 3.40 9.36
C ALA A 203 -8.72 2.96 10.77
N GLU A 204 -9.60 3.02 11.77
CA GLU A 204 -9.32 2.58 13.14
C GLU A 204 -9.11 1.06 13.23
N GLN A 205 -9.94 0.28 12.51
CA GLN A 205 -9.80 -1.18 12.46
C GLN A 205 -8.49 -1.57 11.77
N ALA A 206 -8.16 -0.92 10.65
CA ALA A 206 -6.91 -1.14 9.94
C ALA A 206 -5.68 -0.76 10.79
N ALA A 207 -5.72 0.38 11.47
CA ALA A 207 -4.67 0.80 12.40
C ALA A 207 -4.52 -0.17 13.59
N ALA A 208 -5.63 -0.69 14.12
CA ALA A 208 -5.60 -1.70 15.18
C ALA A 208 -4.99 -3.02 14.72
N ALA A 209 -5.34 -3.49 13.51
CA ALA A 209 -4.75 -4.68 12.90
C ALA A 209 -3.23 -4.50 12.67
N LEU A 210 -2.84 -3.35 12.13
CA LEU A 210 -1.45 -2.96 11.93
C LEU A 210 -0.64 -3.04 13.24
N LEU A 211 -1.08 -2.34 14.28
CA LEU A 211 -0.39 -2.31 15.56
C LEU A 211 -0.36 -3.69 16.24
N LYS A 212 -1.41 -4.50 16.06
CA LYS A 212 -1.44 -5.88 16.57
C LYS A 212 -0.39 -6.75 15.88
N GLY A 213 -0.21 -6.61 14.57
CA GLY A 213 0.81 -7.36 13.82
C GLY A 213 2.23 -6.93 14.19
N VAL A 214 2.45 -5.62 14.34
CA VAL A 214 3.74 -5.07 14.79
C VAL A 214 4.13 -5.63 16.16
N ARG A 215 3.20 -5.67 17.13
CA ARG A 215 3.44 -6.25 18.47
C ARG A 215 3.81 -7.72 18.44
N LYS A 216 3.28 -8.46 17.47
CA LYS A 216 3.56 -9.89 17.28
C LYS A 216 4.87 -10.13 16.52
N GLY A 217 5.56 -9.08 16.05
CA GLY A 217 6.77 -9.22 15.24
C GLY A 217 6.49 -9.77 13.84
N GLN A 218 5.27 -9.64 13.33
CA GLN A 218 4.88 -10.20 12.03
C GLN A 218 5.50 -9.38 10.89
N PHE A 219 6.22 -10.03 9.98
CA PHE A 219 6.82 -9.34 8.83
C PHE A 219 5.75 -8.86 7.84
N GLN A 220 4.75 -9.69 7.56
CA GLN A 220 3.62 -9.34 6.70
C GLN A 220 2.34 -9.27 7.55
N ILE A 221 1.67 -8.13 7.55
CA ILE A 221 0.47 -7.87 8.36
C ILE A 221 -0.73 -7.69 7.42
N THR A 222 -1.88 -8.18 7.82
CA THR A 222 -3.14 -8.22 7.05
C THR A 222 -4.31 -7.81 7.94
N GLY A 223 -5.43 -7.45 7.32
CA GLY A 223 -6.62 -6.98 8.04
C GLY A 223 -7.75 -8.00 8.19
N ASN A 224 -7.83 -9.00 7.31
CA ASN A 224 -8.91 -9.99 7.29
C ASN A 224 -8.44 -11.34 6.72
N PHE A 225 -9.31 -12.35 6.76
CA PHE A 225 -8.97 -13.72 6.32
C PHE A 225 -8.63 -13.79 4.82
N ILE A 226 -9.35 -13.06 3.98
CA ILE A 226 -9.12 -13.03 2.53
C ILE A 226 -7.71 -12.49 2.22
N THR A 227 -7.34 -11.36 2.84
CA THR A 227 -5.99 -10.79 2.70
C THR A 227 -4.90 -11.69 3.28
N ASP A 228 -5.22 -12.52 4.29
CA ASP A 228 -4.30 -13.55 4.81
C ASP A 228 -4.08 -14.71 3.83
N LEU A 229 -5.14 -15.20 3.19
CA LEU A 229 -5.06 -16.24 2.16
C LEU A 229 -4.19 -15.76 0.99
N PHE A 230 -4.44 -14.54 0.55
CA PHE A 230 -3.65 -13.90 -0.48
C PHE A 230 -2.22 -13.59 -0.05
N ARG A 231 -1.99 -13.17 1.20
CA ARG A 231 -0.63 -12.97 1.75
C ARG A 231 0.19 -14.25 1.63
N VAL A 232 -0.34 -15.40 2.01
CA VAL A 232 0.43 -16.64 1.99
C VAL A 232 0.69 -17.12 0.56
N SER A 233 -0.30 -16.99 -0.34
CA SER A 233 -0.19 -17.44 -1.74
C SER A 233 0.87 -16.69 -2.56
N SER A 234 1.18 -15.46 -2.18
CA SER A 234 2.08 -14.54 -2.89
C SER A 234 3.31 -14.13 -2.06
N ARG A 235 3.61 -14.90 -1.02
CA ARG A 235 4.71 -14.60 -0.08
C ARG A 235 6.08 -14.78 -0.71
N GLU A 236 6.20 -15.64 -1.72
CA GLU A 236 7.48 -16.03 -2.32
C GLU A 236 8.51 -16.43 -1.24
N ALA A 237 9.69 -15.80 -1.23
CA ALA A 237 10.76 -16.01 -0.25
C ALA A 237 10.62 -15.15 1.03
N SER A 238 9.54 -14.37 1.17
CA SER A 238 9.33 -13.53 2.35
C SER A 238 9.15 -14.36 3.63
N PRO A 239 9.59 -13.84 4.80
CA PRO A 239 9.38 -14.49 6.10
C PRO A 239 7.93 -14.87 6.38
N ARG A 240 7.73 -16.05 6.97
CA ARG A 240 6.42 -16.52 7.45
C ARG A 240 6.11 -15.93 8.83
N ASN A 241 4.83 -15.72 9.10
CA ASN A 241 4.37 -15.33 10.44
C ASN A 241 4.31 -16.53 11.39
N GLY A 242 4.05 -17.73 10.85
CA GLY A 242 4.09 -18.99 11.60
C GLY A 242 4.09 -20.18 10.65
N TRP A 243 4.99 -21.14 10.88
CA TRP A 243 5.21 -22.25 9.93
C TRP A 243 3.98 -23.13 9.72
N LEU A 244 3.21 -23.41 10.79
CA LEU A 244 2.07 -24.33 10.73
C LEU A 244 0.83 -23.67 10.09
N LEU A 245 0.40 -22.53 10.64
CA LEU A 245 -0.79 -21.84 10.14
C LEU A 245 -0.58 -21.32 8.71
N ASP A 246 0.58 -20.72 8.41
CA ASP A 246 0.87 -20.29 7.04
C ASP A 246 0.99 -21.50 6.10
N GLY A 247 1.50 -22.64 6.57
CA GLY A 247 1.57 -23.87 5.77
C GLY A 247 0.19 -24.46 5.45
N LEU A 248 -0.76 -24.42 6.39
CA LEU A 248 -2.14 -24.84 6.15
C LEU A 248 -2.85 -23.89 5.19
N LEU A 249 -2.66 -22.58 5.35
CA LEU A 249 -3.22 -21.59 4.43
C LEU A 249 -2.57 -21.67 3.05
N ASP A 250 -1.28 -21.98 2.94
CA ASP A 250 -0.58 -22.24 1.67
C ASP A 250 -1.27 -23.41 0.92
N LEU A 251 -1.61 -24.50 1.63
CA LEU A 251 -2.31 -25.66 1.04
C LEU A 251 -3.71 -25.28 0.54
N VAL A 252 -4.47 -24.54 1.34
CA VAL A 252 -5.80 -24.05 0.93
C VAL A 252 -5.67 -23.11 -0.27
N SER A 253 -4.70 -22.20 -0.26
CA SER A 253 -4.45 -21.24 -1.33
C SER A 253 -4.06 -21.91 -2.63
N TYR A 254 -3.26 -22.98 -2.57
CA TYR A 254 -2.84 -23.74 -3.74
C TYR A 254 -4.04 -24.26 -4.57
N ILE A 255 -5.15 -24.57 -3.91
CA ILE A 255 -6.38 -25.03 -4.56
C ILE A 255 -7.30 -23.84 -4.89
N ALA A 256 -7.51 -22.94 -3.92
CA ALA A 256 -8.50 -21.87 -4.03
C ALA A 256 -8.09 -20.79 -5.04
N VAL A 257 -6.82 -20.39 -5.09
CA VAL A 257 -6.33 -19.29 -5.92
C VAL A 257 -6.48 -19.58 -7.41
N PRO A 258 -6.10 -20.76 -7.95
CA PRO A 258 -6.31 -21.07 -9.37
C PRO A 258 -7.79 -21.09 -9.78
N ILE A 259 -8.69 -21.58 -8.92
CA ILE A 259 -10.13 -21.61 -9.19
C ILE A 259 -10.65 -20.18 -9.28
N TRP A 260 -10.31 -19.36 -8.30
CA TRP A 260 -10.69 -17.95 -8.26
C TRP A 260 -10.13 -17.19 -9.48
N SER A 261 -8.84 -17.37 -9.79
CA SER A 261 -8.18 -16.75 -10.95
C SER A 261 -8.86 -17.12 -12.27
N SER A 262 -9.20 -18.40 -12.45
CA SER A 262 -9.92 -18.86 -13.64
C SER A 262 -11.32 -18.22 -13.74
N GLY A 263 -11.97 -17.99 -12.60
CA GLY A 263 -13.24 -17.27 -12.52
C GLY A 263 -13.12 -15.80 -12.92
N VAL A 264 -12.06 -15.12 -12.48
CA VAL A 264 -11.78 -13.73 -12.88
C VAL A 264 -11.46 -13.64 -14.37
N ASP A 265 -10.60 -14.52 -14.88
CA ASP A 265 -10.27 -14.57 -16.32
C ASP A 265 -11.51 -14.77 -17.18
N ARG A 266 -12.44 -15.63 -16.75
CA ARG A 266 -13.72 -15.83 -17.43
C ARG A 266 -14.55 -14.54 -17.45
N GLN A 267 -14.63 -13.82 -16.34
CA GLN A 267 -15.37 -12.54 -16.27
C GLN A 267 -14.75 -11.46 -17.16
N ILE A 268 -13.41 -11.37 -17.19
CA ILE A 268 -12.69 -10.42 -18.04
C ILE A 268 -12.91 -10.74 -19.52
N ARG A 269 -12.77 -12.02 -19.92
CA ARG A 269 -13.02 -12.43 -21.30
C ARG A 269 -14.46 -12.16 -21.73
N ALA A 270 -15.43 -12.37 -20.82
CA ALA A 270 -16.84 -12.04 -21.09
C ALA A 270 -17.08 -10.52 -21.26
N HIS A 271 -16.27 -9.67 -20.63
CA HIS A 271 -16.34 -8.21 -20.77
C HIS A 271 -15.52 -7.66 -21.96
N SER A 272 -14.83 -8.52 -22.71
CA SER A 272 -13.92 -8.09 -23.78
C SER A 272 -14.61 -7.31 -24.90
N GLU A 273 -15.79 -7.73 -25.35
CA GLU A 273 -16.55 -7.05 -26.42
C GLU A 273 -16.95 -5.62 -26.01
N GLU A 274 -17.52 -5.47 -24.81
CA GLU A 274 -17.87 -4.16 -24.24
C GLU A 274 -16.64 -3.25 -24.11
N HIS A 275 -15.52 -3.82 -23.68
CA HIS A 275 -14.26 -3.08 -23.53
C HIS A 275 -13.68 -2.63 -24.88
N MET A 276 -13.77 -3.46 -25.93
CA MET A 276 -13.35 -3.06 -27.28
C MET A 276 -14.19 -1.90 -27.81
N HIS A 277 -15.51 -1.93 -27.61
CA HIS A 277 -16.37 -0.79 -27.95
C HIS A 277 -15.96 0.47 -27.20
N TYR A 278 -15.77 0.39 -25.88
CA TYR A 278 -15.30 1.50 -25.05
C TYR A 278 -13.97 2.11 -25.53
N LEU A 279 -12.99 1.28 -25.88
CA LEU A 279 -11.69 1.77 -26.39
C LEU A 279 -11.82 2.43 -27.76
N SER A 280 -12.73 1.93 -28.61
CA SER A 280 -12.98 2.51 -29.93
C SER A 280 -13.65 3.88 -29.85
N GLU A 281 -14.61 4.06 -28.93
CA GLU A 281 -15.28 5.35 -28.69
C GLU A 281 -14.30 6.41 -28.17
N ARG A 282 -13.29 5.98 -27.40
CA ARG A 282 -12.22 6.85 -26.91
C ARG A 282 -11.08 7.09 -27.91
N GLY A 283 -11.13 6.44 -29.08
CA GLY A 283 -10.09 6.55 -30.11
C GLY A 283 -8.73 5.95 -29.70
N VAL A 284 -8.71 5.06 -28.70
CA VAL A 284 -7.48 4.37 -28.26
C VAL A 284 -7.12 3.26 -29.24
N ILE A 285 -8.13 2.58 -29.78
CA ILE A 285 -7.98 1.56 -30.83
C ILE A 285 -8.81 1.94 -32.05
N PRO A 286 -8.43 1.50 -33.27
CA PRO A 286 -9.27 1.70 -34.44
C PRO A 286 -10.64 1.04 -34.24
N PRO A 287 -11.72 1.62 -34.81
CA PRO A 287 -13.04 1.03 -34.71
C PRO A 287 -13.03 -0.38 -35.32
N PRO A 288 -13.86 -1.30 -34.80
CA PRO A 288 -13.98 -2.62 -35.40
C PRO A 288 -14.34 -2.48 -36.89
N PRO A 289 -13.75 -3.29 -37.78
CA PRO A 289 -14.07 -3.21 -39.20
C PRO A 289 -15.58 -3.36 -39.38
N SER A 290 -16.19 -2.40 -40.07
CA SER A 290 -17.60 -2.47 -40.45
C SER A 290 -17.81 -3.73 -41.27
N GLY A 291 -18.45 -4.73 -40.68
CA GLY A 291 -18.73 -6.00 -41.36
C GLY A 291 -19.57 -5.78 -42.61
N ASN A 292 -19.15 -6.39 -43.71
CA ASN A 292 -20.02 -6.74 -44.84
C ASN A 292 -20.80 -8.02 -44.50
#